data_AF-A0A518K1U7-F1
#
_entry.id   AF-A0A518K1U7-F1
#
_cell.length_a   1.000
_cell.length_b   1.000
_cell.length_c   1.000
_cell.angle_alpha   90.00
_cell.angle_beta   90.00
_cell.angle_gamma   90.00
#
_symmetry.space_group_name_H-M   'P 1'
#
loop_
_entity.id
_entity.type
_entity.pdbx_description
1 polymer ?
#
loop_
_entity_poly.entity_id
_entity_poly.type
_entity_poly.pdbx_seq_one_letter_code
_entity_poly.pdbx_strand_id
1 'polypeptide(L)'
;MLGTCRVAGFGVCLILLCLPGCNGSLESVPVTQPVPPPAAEIPVANLPVDLREWNWTNRLGIGSCAHASFVYHLRWQNQLELAERWRATHSGGESATSMQRAVRAEGLPFNATTTADPAFLDWASRTRRGAIIWFFKDHAVHFCGWATVDGIEYAILCDNNRIERYLRVERSEFLRRWKQYDGFALSTTFSPVPPTLFPAFESV
;
A
#
# COMPACT_ATOMS: atom_id res chain seq x y z
N MET A 1 44.41 58.19 63.11
CA MET A 1 43.66 59.22 62.35
C MET A 1 43.92 58.97 60.87
N LEU A 2 42.87 59.05 60.04
CA LEU A 2 42.83 58.87 58.57
C LEU A 2 43.12 57.43 58.13
N GLY A 3 42.37 56.74 57.26
CA GLY A 3 41.20 57.05 56.45
C GLY A 3 41.08 55.93 55.42
N THR A 4 39.93 55.27 55.31
CA THR A 4 39.61 54.30 54.24
C THR A 4 38.12 54.48 53.93
N CYS A 5 37.76 55.05 52.76
CA CYS A 5 37.46 54.34 51.50
C CYS A 5 36.47 53.18 51.69
N ARG A 6 35.38 53.00 50.93
CA ARG A 6 34.79 53.68 49.77
C ARG A 6 33.38 53.10 49.65
N VAL A 7 32.41 53.91 49.24
CA VAL A 7 31.05 53.47 48.91
C VAL A 7 31.10 52.61 47.64
N ALA A 8 30.67 51.35 47.74
CA ALA A 8 30.46 50.49 46.58
C ALA A 8 28.98 50.60 46.17
N GLY A 9 28.70 51.50 45.23
CA GLY A 9 27.43 51.53 44.52
C GLY A 9 27.36 50.34 43.56
N PHE A 10 26.40 49.45 43.77
CA PHE A 10 26.06 48.41 42.81
C PHE A 10 25.36 49.07 41.62
N GLY A 11 26.11 49.28 40.54
CA GLY A 11 25.58 49.72 39.26
C GLY A 11 24.66 48.66 38.66
N VAL A 12 23.42 49.04 38.41
CA VAL A 12 22.47 48.26 37.60
C VAL A 12 22.99 48.24 36.16
N CYS A 13 23.49 47.07 35.74
CA CYS A 13 23.91 46.83 34.37
C CYS A 13 22.64 46.60 33.53
N LEU A 14 22.18 47.64 32.82
CA LEU A 14 21.07 47.55 31.88
C LEU A 14 21.60 46.89 30.59
N ILE A 15 21.52 45.56 30.54
CA ILE A 15 21.81 44.78 29.33
C ILE A 15 20.64 45.01 28.36
N LEU A 16 20.87 45.86 27.36
CA LEU A 16 19.99 45.99 26.20
C LEU A 16 20.01 44.67 25.41
N LEU A 17 18.97 43.87 25.58
CA LEU A 17 18.65 42.73 24.73
C LEU A 17 18.21 43.25 23.35
N CYS A 18 19.15 43.34 22.40
CA CYS A 18 18.82 43.45 20.98
C CYS A 18 18.24 42.11 20.51
N LEU A 19 16.92 41.97 20.60
CA LEU A 19 16.20 40.92 19.88
C LEU A 19 16.32 41.24 18.39
N PRO A 20 16.95 40.41 17.54
CA PRO A 20 16.87 40.58 16.11
C PRO A 20 15.40 40.40 15.72
N GLY A 21 14.71 41.51 15.48
CA GLY A 21 13.42 41.50 14.83
C GLY A 21 13.63 40.93 13.44
N CYS A 22 13.05 39.76 13.17
CA CYS A 22 12.92 39.24 11.81
C CYS A 22 12.10 40.25 11.01
N ASN A 23 12.77 41.20 10.35
CA ASN A 23 12.24 41.92 9.20
C ASN A 23 12.21 40.95 8.00
N GLY A 24 11.54 39.80 8.18
CA GLY A 24 11.11 38.98 7.07
C GLY A 24 9.97 39.76 6.43
N SER A 25 10.27 40.48 5.35
CA SER A 25 9.24 40.83 4.37
C SER A 25 8.42 39.57 4.15
N LEU A 26 7.12 39.61 4.43
CA LEU A 26 6.21 38.53 4.09
C LEU A 26 6.35 38.31 2.59
N GLU A 27 7.12 37.29 2.22
CA GLU A 27 7.28 36.89 0.83
C GLU A 27 5.87 36.61 0.31
N SER A 28 5.49 37.30 -0.77
CA SER A 28 4.15 37.12 -1.34
C SER A 28 4.03 35.67 -1.77
N VAL A 29 3.19 34.89 -1.08
CA VAL A 29 2.91 33.50 -1.48
C VAL A 29 2.37 33.56 -2.91
N PRO A 30 2.99 32.82 -3.86
CA PRO A 30 2.53 32.82 -5.24
C PRO A 30 1.06 32.40 -5.26
N VAL A 31 0.26 33.11 -6.03
CA VAL A 31 -1.14 32.74 -6.24
C VAL A 31 -1.12 31.39 -6.97
N THR A 32 -1.74 30.37 -6.39
CA THR A 32 -1.82 29.04 -7.00
C THR A 32 -3.24 28.72 -7.43
N GLN A 33 -3.40 28.05 -8.56
CA GLN A 33 -4.67 27.47 -8.99
C GLN A 33 -4.59 25.94 -8.92
N PRO A 34 -5.65 25.25 -8.46
CA PRO A 34 -5.70 23.80 -8.45
C PRO A 34 -5.83 23.26 -9.87
N VAL A 35 -4.96 22.32 -10.24
CA VAL A 35 -5.09 21.47 -11.42
C VAL A 35 -5.87 20.22 -10.98
N PRO A 36 -6.95 19.84 -11.69
CA PRO A 36 -7.70 18.64 -11.36
C PRO A 36 -6.79 17.41 -11.24
N PRO A 37 -7.07 16.48 -10.31
CA PRO A 37 -6.28 15.27 -10.21
C PRO A 37 -6.39 14.48 -11.53
N PRO A 38 -5.32 13.76 -11.92
CA PRO A 38 -5.39 12.87 -13.07
C PRO A 38 -6.49 11.82 -12.87
N ALA A 39 -6.94 11.23 -13.98
CA ALA A 39 -7.91 10.14 -13.93
C ALA A 39 -7.46 9.04 -12.98
N ALA A 40 -8.43 8.41 -12.29
CA ALA A 40 -8.13 7.34 -11.36
C ALA A 40 -7.36 6.20 -12.05
N GLU A 41 -6.32 5.72 -11.39
CA GLU A 41 -5.50 4.63 -11.88
C GLU A 41 -6.29 3.32 -11.96
N ILE A 42 -6.14 2.58 -13.07
CA ILE A 42 -6.77 1.29 -13.32
C ILE A 42 -5.71 0.24 -13.70
N PRO A 43 -5.57 -0.87 -12.96
CA PRO A 43 -6.31 -1.21 -11.73
C PRO A 43 -5.93 -0.34 -10.53
N VAL A 44 -6.69 -0.41 -9.44
CA VAL A 44 -6.35 0.36 -8.23
C VAL A 44 -5.08 -0.13 -7.56
N ALA A 45 -4.76 -1.43 -7.67
CA ALA A 45 -3.49 -2.02 -7.26
C ALA A 45 -2.63 -2.36 -8.47
N ASN A 46 -2.05 -1.33 -9.09
CA ASN A 46 -1.35 -1.40 -10.37
C ASN A 46 0.18 -1.40 -10.19
N LEU A 47 0.72 -2.54 -9.76
CA LEU A 47 2.15 -2.71 -9.62
C LEU A 47 2.80 -2.76 -11.03
N PRO A 48 3.86 -1.97 -11.31
CA PRO A 48 4.62 -2.05 -12.55
C PRO A 48 5.13 -3.46 -12.82
N VAL A 49 5.24 -3.85 -14.09
CA VAL A 49 5.62 -5.23 -14.50
C VAL A 49 6.91 -5.68 -13.82
N ASP A 50 7.92 -4.82 -13.76
CA ASP A 50 9.24 -5.12 -13.17
C ASP A 50 9.19 -5.42 -11.66
N LEU A 51 8.12 -5.01 -10.98
CA LEU A 51 7.89 -5.29 -9.57
C LEU A 51 6.95 -6.49 -9.35
N ARG A 52 6.33 -7.03 -10.40
CA ARG A 52 5.47 -8.22 -10.31
C ARG A 52 6.33 -9.47 -10.13
N GLU A 53 5.73 -10.51 -9.58
CA GLU A 53 6.45 -11.73 -9.25
C GLU A 53 5.94 -12.91 -10.07
N TRP A 54 6.87 -13.60 -10.74
CA TRP A 54 6.58 -14.89 -11.37
C TRP A 54 6.39 -15.95 -10.30
N ASN A 55 5.49 -16.89 -10.55
CA ASN A 55 5.40 -18.11 -9.76
C ASN A 55 6.73 -18.86 -9.77
N TRP A 56 7.15 -19.38 -8.62
CA TRP A 56 8.35 -20.21 -8.47
C TRP A 56 8.01 -21.52 -7.76
N THR A 57 8.92 -22.48 -7.84
CA THR A 57 8.74 -23.78 -7.20
C THR A 57 9.62 -23.93 -5.96
N ASN A 58 9.16 -24.73 -5.01
CA ASN A 58 10.01 -25.22 -3.92
C ASN A 58 10.91 -26.38 -4.41
N ARG A 59 11.72 -26.96 -3.51
CA ARG A 59 12.62 -28.09 -3.82
C ARG A 59 11.93 -29.35 -4.34
N LEU A 60 10.62 -29.49 -4.11
CA LEU A 60 9.81 -30.62 -4.57
C LEU A 60 9.10 -30.33 -5.90
N GLY A 61 9.37 -29.18 -6.53
CA GLY A 61 8.71 -28.78 -7.78
C GLY A 61 7.28 -28.24 -7.60
N ILE A 62 6.85 -27.99 -6.37
CA ILE A 62 5.49 -27.48 -6.09
C ILE A 62 5.49 -25.96 -6.24
N GLY A 63 4.55 -25.43 -7.03
CA GLY A 63 4.40 -23.99 -7.30
C GLY A 63 4.00 -23.17 -6.06
N SER A 64 4.40 -21.91 -6.05
CA SER A 64 4.26 -20.95 -4.94
C SER A 64 3.29 -19.82 -5.27
N CYS A 65 2.22 -20.10 -6.02
CA CYS A 65 1.32 -19.08 -6.57
C CYS A 65 0.67 -18.18 -5.49
N ALA A 66 0.37 -18.73 -4.32
CA ALA A 66 -0.12 -17.98 -3.18
C ALA A 66 0.94 -16.99 -2.67
N HIS A 67 2.18 -17.44 -2.49
CA HIS A 67 3.28 -16.59 -2.06
C HIS A 67 3.67 -15.55 -3.11
N ALA A 68 3.66 -15.90 -4.41
CA ALA A 68 3.91 -14.94 -5.49
C ALA A 68 2.86 -13.82 -5.52
N SER A 69 1.59 -14.19 -5.37
CA SER A 69 0.51 -13.21 -5.24
C SER A 69 0.67 -12.36 -3.97
N PHE A 70 1.18 -12.94 -2.88
CA PHE A 70 1.41 -12.20 -1.64
C PHE A 70 2.62 -11.26 -1.73
N VAL A 71 3.67 -11.63 -2.45
CA VAL A 71 4.79 -10.73 -2.77
C VAL A 71 4.31 -9.52 -3.56
N TYR A 72 3.46 -9.71 -4.57
CA TYR A 72 2.79 -8.60 -5.27
C TYR A 72 2.06 -7.70 -4.26
N HIS A 73 1.26 -8.31 -3.38
CA HIS A 73 0.46 -7.60 -2.38
C HIS A 73 1.31 -6.75 -1.45
N LEU A 74 2.42 -7.30 -0.95
CA LEU A 74 3.36 -6.59 -0.09
C LEU A 74 4.07 -5.44 -0.81
N ARG A 75 4.56 -5.68 -2.04
CA ARG A 75 5.22 -4.63 -2.84
C ARG A 75 4.27 -3.48 -3.15
N TRP A 76 3.01 -3.78 -3.46
CA TRP A 76 1.98 -2.76 -3.69
C TRP A 76 1.72 -1.90 -2.44
N GLN A 77 1.76 -2.49 -1.24
CA GLN A 77 1.63 -1.76 0.03
C GLN A 77 2.96 -1.13 0.51
N ASN A 78 3.91 -0.94 -0.41
CA ASN A 78 5.23 -0.36 -0.15
C ASN A 78 6.04 -1.11 0.92
N GLN A 79 5.83 -2.42 1.07
CA GLN A 79 6.55 -3.28 2.01
C GLN A 79 7.65 -4.07 1.28
N LEU A 80 8.51 -3.37 0.52
CA LEU A 80 9.47 -3.99 -0.40
C LEU A 80 10.42 -4.96 0.31
N GLU A 81 11.03 -4.55 1.42
CA GLU A 81 11.95 -5.41 2.18
C GLU A 81 11.26 -6.66 2.73
N LEU A 82 10.03 -6.51 3.22
CA LEU A 82 9.23 -7.64 3.70
C LEU A 82 8.86 -8.57 2.55
N ALA A 83 8.57 -8.03 1.36
CA ALA A 83 8.29 -8.83 0.17
C ALA A 83 9.50 -9.68 -0.23
N GLU A 84 10.71 -9.11 -0.21
CA GLU A 84 11.94 -9.86 -0.51
C GLU A 84 12.25 -10.92 0.55
N ARG A 85 12.07 -10.60 1.84
CA ARG A 85 12.20 -11.60 2.91
C ARG A 85 11.19 -12.72 2.74
N TRP A 86 9.93 -12.38 2.50
CA TRP A 86 8.86 -13.37 2.30
C TRP A 86 9.17 -14.29 1.12
N ARG A 87 9.61 -13.71 0.00
CA ARG A 87 10.04 -14.45 -1.19
C ARG A 87 11.17 -15.44 -0.88
N ALA A 88 12.13 -15.05 -0.04
CA ALA A 88 13.26 -15.89 0.32
C ALA A 88 12.91 -17.02 1.28
N THR A 89 11.88 -16.85 2.12
CA THR A 89 11.56 -17.80 3.21
C THR A 89 10.40 -18.73 2.90
N HIS A 90 9.46 -18.33 2.05
CA HIS A 90 8.23 -19.08 1.77
C HIS A 90 8.20 -19.65 0.35
N SER A 91 7.75 -20.90 0.18
CA SER A 91 7.60 -21.55 -1.12
C SER A 91 6.69 -22.78 -1.04
N GLY A 92 6.09 -23.16 -2.17
CA GLY A 92 5.20 -24.29 -2.29
C GLY A 92 3.72 -23.93 -2.21
N GLY A 93 2.89 -24.97 -2.26
CA GLY A 93 1.44 -24.85 -2.29
C GLY A 93 0.88 -24.49 -0.92
N GLU A 94 -0.20 -23.71 -0.93
CA GLU A 94 -0.83 -23.21 0.28
C GLU A 94 -2.34 -23.48 0.25
N SER A 95 -2.90 -23.83 1.41
CA SER A 95 -4.33 -23.74 1.70
C SER A 95 -4.65 -22.38 2.33
N ALA A 96 -5.94 -22.01 2.41
CA ALA A 96 -6.36 -20.80 3.12
C ALA A 96 -5.84 -20.76 4.58
N THR A 97 -5.88 -21.90 5.27
CA THR A 97 -5.44 -22.05 6.66
C THR A 97 -3.92 -21.89 6.79
N SER A 98 -3.16 -22.55 5.93
CA SER A 98 -1.69 -22.50 6.01
C SER A 98 -1.15 -21.14 5.58
N MET A 99 -1.77 -20.48 4.58
CA MET A 99 -1.43 -19.11 4.19
C MET A 99 -1.69 -18.13 5.35
N GLN A 100 -2.87 -18.19 5.98
CA GLN A 100 -3.15 -17.36 7.15
C GLN A 100 -2.19 -17.62 8.31
N ARG A 101 -1.80 -18.88 8.53
CA ARG A 101 -0.82 -19.26 9.56
C ARG A 101 0.55 -18.66 9.26
N ALA A 102 1.01 -18.70 8.00
CA ALA A 102 2.27 -18.08 7.60
C ALA A 102 2.25 -16.56 7.85
N VAL A 103 1.17 -15.87 7.45
CA VAL A 103 1.02 -14.43 7.67
C VAL A 103 0.98 -14.08 9.17
N ARG A 104 0.30 -14.89 9.99
CA ARG A 104 0.29 -14.74 11.46
C ARG A 104 1.65 -14.96 12.09
N ALA A 105 2.42 -15.95 11.61
CA ALA A 105 3.74 -16.27 12.13
C ALA A 105 4.74 -15.12 11.95
N GLU A 106 4.59 -14.35 10.88
CA GLU A 106 5.35 -13.12 10.60
C GLU A 106 4.80 -11.90 11.37
N GLY A 107 3.72 -12.05 12.14
CA GLY A 107 3.10 -10.97 12.91
C GLY A 107 2.44 -9.88 12.06
N LEU A 108 2.08 -10.19 10.80
CA LEU A 108 1.56 -9.17 9.88
C LEU A 108 0.08 -8.90 10.14
N PRO A 109 -0.37 -7.63 10.07
CA PRO A 109 -1.78 -7.30 10.22
C PRO A 109 -2.53 -7.64 8.93
N PHE A 110 -3.62 -8.41 9.02
CA PHE A 110 -4.42 -8.80 7.85
C PHE A 110 -5.89 -9.04 8.18
N ASN A 111 -6.72 -8.95 7.16
CA ASN A 111 -8.07 -9.50 7.14
C ASN A 111 -8.15 -10.62 6.09
N ALA A 112 -9.02 -11.60 6.31
CA ALA A 112 -9.28 -12.66 5.36
C ALA A 112 -10.76 -13.08 5.36
N THR A 113 -11.20 -13.69 4.27
CA THR A 113 -12.48 -14.39 4.15
C THR A 113 -12.26 -15.76 3.51
N THR A 114 -13.13 -16.72 3.84
CA THR A 114 -13.21 -18.06 3.22
C THR A 114 -14.65 -18.39 2.83
N THR A 115 -15.51 -17.37 2.71
CA THR A 115 -16.96 -17.53 2.47
C THR A 115 -17.42 -16.88 1.16
N ALA A 116 -16.47 -16.44 0.33
CA ALA A 116 -16.73 -15.68 -0.89
C ALA A 116 -17.51 -14.37 -0.63
N ASP A 117 -17.25 -13.70 0.49
CA ASP A 117 -17.92 -12.43 0.83
C ASP A 117 -17.50 -11.31 -0.14
N PRO A 118 -18.39 -10.81 -1.03
CA PRO A 118 -18.05 -9.75 -1.97
C PRO A 118 -17.68 -8.44 -1.27
N ALA A 119 -18.21 -8.18 -0.07
CA ALA A 119 -17.93 -6.96 0.68
C ALA A 119 -16.44 -6.86 1.07
N PHE A 120 -15.76 -8.00 1.22
CA PHE A 120 -14.32 -8.05 1.43
C PHE A 120 -13.56 -7.46 0.24
N LEU A 121 -13.89 -7.87 -0.99
CA LEU A 121 -13.22 -7.39 -2.20
C LEU A 121 -13.61 -5.94 -2.52
N ASP A 122 -14.84 -5.54 -2.20
CA ASP A 122 -15.25 -4.13 -2.26
C ASP A 122 -14.43 -3.25 -1.32
N TRP A 123 -14.23 -3.69 -0.08
CA TRP A 123 -13.34 -3.01 0.86
C TRP A 123 -11.91 -2.97 0.36
N ALA A 124 -11.36 -4.09 -0.11
CA ALA A 124 -9.99 -4.18 -0.62
C ALA A 124 -9.76 -3.26 -1.84
N SER A 125 -10.73 -3.18 -2.75
CA SER A 125 -10.69 -2.28 -3.91
C SER A 125 -10.81 -0.82 -3.50
N ARG A 126 -11.82 -0.47 -2.68
CA ARG A 126 -12.07 0.91 -2.22
C ARG A 126 -10.90 1.48 -1.43
N THR A 127 -10.22 0.65 -0.66
CA THR A 127 -9.04 1.07 0.13
C THR A 127 -7.72 0.96 -0.63
N ARG A 128 -7.76 0.69 -1.95
CA ARG A 128 -6.59 0.52 -2.82
C ARG A 128 -5.60 -0.53 -2.30
N ARG A 129 -6.08 -1.59 -1.65
CA ARG A 129 -5.23 -2.64 -1.08
C ARG A 129 -5.04 -3.83 -2.00
N GLY A 130 -6.07 -4.19 -2.76
CA GLY A 130 -6.10 -5.49 -3.43
C GLY A 130 -6.16 -6.66 -2.44
N ALA A 131 -6.08 -7.89 -2.94
CA ALA A 131 -6.06 -9.10 -2.14
C ALA A 131 -5.45 -10.26 -2.91
N ILE A 132 -4.82 -11.21 -2.22
CA ILE A 132 -4.59 -12.53 -2.80
C ILE A 132 -5.89 -13.33 -2.75
N ILE A 133 -6.20 -14.09 -3.80
CA ILE A 133 -7.43 -14.89 -3.90
C ILE A 133 -7.14 -16.27 -4.50
N TRP A 134 -7.97 -17.27 -4.16
CA TRP A 134 -8.06 -18.49 -4.97
C TRP A 134 -8.95 -18.23 -6.17
N PHE A 135 -8.39 -18.32 -7.37
CA PHE A 135 -9.15 -18.13 -8.59
C PHE A 135 -8.45 -18.92 -9.69
N PHE A 136 -9.18 -19.84 -10.32
CA PHE A 136 -8.69 -21.02 -11.06
C PHE A 136 -8.39 -22.23 -10.17
N LYS A 137 -8.40 -23.41 -10.80
CA LYS A 137 -8.14 -24.69 -10.12
C LYS A 137 -6.71 -24.71 -9.59
N ASP A 138 -6.57 -24.97 -8.29
CA ASP A 138 -5.29 -25.12 -7.59
C ASP A 138 -4.33 -23.92 -7.79
N HIS A 139 -4.87 -22.70 -7.93
CA HIS A 139 -4.08 -21.51 -8.25
C HIS A 139 -4.56 -20.26 -7.50
N ALA A 140 -3.59 -19.46 -7.05
CA ALA A 140 -3.82 -18.13 -6.50
C ALA A 140 -3.38 -17.06 -7.49
N VAL A 141 -4.12 -15.95 -7.50
CA VAL A 141 -3.81 -14.73 -8.23
C VAL A 141 -4.00 -13.53 -7.33
N HIS A 142 -3.51 -12.36 -7.75
CA HIS A 142 -3.75 -11.11 -7.05
C HIS A 142 -4.96 -10.39 -7.64
N PHE A 143 -6.00 -10.18 -6.85
CA PHE A 143 -7.10 -9.27 -7.15
C PHE A 143 -6.60 -7.83 -7.03
N CYS A 144 -6.52 -7.15 -8.17
CA CYS A 144 -6.01 -5.79 -8.28
C CYS A 144 -7.09 -4.72 -8.10
N GLY A 145 -8.34 -5.14 -7.88
CA GLY A 145 -9.51 -4.28 -7.68
C GLY A 145 -10.55 -4.36 -8.78
N TRP A 146 -11.64 -3.63 -8.56
CA TRP A 146 -12.71 -3.43 -9.53
C TRP A 146 -12.36 -2.30 -10.49
N ALA A 147 -12.79 -2.44 -11.75
CA ALA A 147 -12.70 -1.38 -12.74
C ALA A 147 -13.92 -1.41 -13.67
N THR A 148 -14.44 -0.24 -14.01
CA THR A 148 -15.51 -0.09 -14.99
C THR A 148 -14.93 0.24 -16.36
N VAL A 149 -15.23 -0.58 -17.36
CA VAL A 149 -14.85 -0.36 -18.76
C VAL A 149 -16.12 -0.44 -19.59
N ASP A 150 -16.41 0.61 -20.36
CA ASP A 150 -17.60 0.71 -21.21
C ASP A 150 -18.93 0.40 -20.48
N GLY A 151 -19.03 0.82 -19.21
CA GLY A 151 -20.21 0.61 -18.37
C GLY A 151 -20.30 -0.77 -17.72
N ILE A 152 -19.34 -1.67 -17.97
CA ILE A 152 -19.29 -3.01 -17.39
C ILE A 152 -18.20 -3.05 -16.30
N GLU A 153 -18.55 -3.60 -15.13
CA GLU A 153 -17.62 -3.74 -14.03
C GLU A 153 -16.86 -5.08 -14.11
N TYR A 154 -15.53 -5.02 -13.99
CA TYR A 154 -14.62 -6.14 -14.09
C TYR A 154 -13.78 -6.29 -12.81
N ALA A 155 -13.53 -7.52 -12.39
CA ALA A 155 -12.38 -7.86 -11.57
C ALA A 155 -11.12 -7.79 -12.43
N ILE A 156 -10.13 -7.02 -11.99
CA ILE A 156 -8.81 -6.98 -12.61
C ILE A 156 -7.88 -7.89 -11.81
N LEU A 157 -7.27 -8.87 -12.47
CA LEU A 157 -6.45 -9.91 -11.81
C LEU A 157 -5.03 -9.91 -12.38
N CYS A 158 -4.03 -10.03 -11.51
CA CYS A 158 -2.66 -10.33 -11.89
C CYS A 158 -2.38 -11.81 -11.65
N ASP A 159 -2.20 -12.55 -12.73
CA ASP A 159 -1.79 -13.95 -12.68
C ASP A 159 -0.26 -14.04 -12.64
N ASN A 160 0.30 -14.62 -11.58
CA ASN A 160 1.74 -14.83 -11.42
C ASN A 160 2.34 -15.86 -12.40
N ASN A 161 1.53 -16.51 -13.25
CA ASN A 161 1.98 -17.25 -14.42
C ASN A 161 1.90 -16.44 -15.73
N ARG A 162 1.47 -15.18 -15.69
CA ARG A 162 1.27 -14.29 -16.85
C ARG A 162 1.46 -12.82 -16.45
N ILE A 163 2.58 -12.47 -15.83
CA ILE A 163 2.74 -11.17 -15.14
C ILE A 163 2.66 -9.95 -16.06
N GLU A 164 2.89 -10.08 -17.36
CA GLU A 164 2.96 -8.95 -18.30
C GLU A 164 1.60 -8.28 -18.52
N ARG A 165 0.50 -8.97 -18.22
CA ARG A 165 -0.85 -8.48 -18.49
C ARG A 165 -1.82 -8.80 -17.37
N TYR A 166 -2.78 -7.91 -17.18
CA TYR A 166 -3.91 -8.19 -16.32
C TYR A 166 -4.98 -8.99 -17.05
N LEU A 167 -5.64 -9.88 -16.32
CA LEU A 167 -6.86 -10.54 -16.76
C LEU A 167 -8.05 -9.69 -16.32
N ARG A 168 -9.09 -9.66 -17.15
CA ARG A 168 -10.37 -9.02 -16.84
C ARG A 168 -11.44 -10.09 -16.82
N VAL A 169 -12.21 -10.14 -15.74
CA VAL A 169 -13.37 -11.04 -15.62
C VAL A 169 -14.54 -10.21 -15.17
N GLU A 170 -15.67 -10.29 -15.88
CA GLU A 170 -16.87 -9.54 -15.51
C GLU A 170 -17.25 -9.87 -14.06
N ARG A 171 -17.63 -8.86 -13.27
CA ARG A 171 -17.87 -9.02 -11.83
C ARG A 171 -18.85 -10.14 -11.50
N SER A 172 -19.95 -10.25 -12.23
CA SER A 172 -20.98 -11.27 -12.01
C SER A 172 -20.41 -12.69 -12.17
N GLU A 173 -19.66 -12.92 -13.25
CA GLU A 173 -18.98 -14.18 -13.54
C GLU A 173 -17.86 -14.45 -12.51
N PHE A 174 -17.07 -13.43 -12.20
CA PHE A 174 -15.99 -13.50 -11.23
C PHE A 174 -16.52 -13.97 -9.87
N LEU A 175 -17.54 -13.32 -9.31
CA LEU A 175 -18.05 -13.67 -7.98
C LEU A 175 -18.63 -15.09 -7.95
N ARG A 176 -19.33 -15.50 -9.02
CA ARG A 176 -19.83 -16.87 -9.16
C ARG A 176 -18.70 -17.89 -9.15
N ARG A 177 -17.64 -17.64 -9.92
CA ARG A 177 -16.48 -18.55 -10.04
C ARG A 177 -15.60 -18.55 -8.80
N TRP A 178 -15.36 -17.39 -8.20
CA TRP A 178 -14.59 -17.26 -6.97
C TRP A 178 -15.21 -18.10 -5.85
N LYS A 179 -16.54 -18.10 -5.73
CA LYS A 179 -17.27 -18.99 -4.81
C LYS A 179 -17.06 -20.48 -5.10
N GLN A 180 -16.87 -20.87 -6.36
CA GLN A 180 -16.56 -22.26 -6.74
C GLN A 180 -15.11 -22.65 -6.45
N TYR A 181 -14.22 -21.67 -6.24
CA TYR A 181 -12.82 -21.85 -5.84
C TYR A 181 -12.62 -21.49 -4.36
N ASP A 182 -13.54 -21.94 -3.51
CA ASP A 182 -13.53 -21.76 -2.03
C ASP A 182 -13.64 -20.32 -1.51
N GLY A 183 -13.72 -19.31 -2.37
CA GLY A 183 -14.06 -17.94 -1.95
C GLY A 183 -13.05 -17.31 -1.00
N PHE A 184 -11.79 -17.74 -1.03
CA PHE A 184 -10.76 -17.18 -0.18
C PHE A 184 -10.27 -15.85 -0.71
N ALA A 185 -10.10 -14.90 0.20
CA ALA A 185 -9.28 -13.73 -0.03
C ALA A 185 -8.51 -13.35 1.24
N LEU A 186 -7.33 -12.76 1.07
CA LEU A 186 -6.53 -12.20 2.16
C LEU A 186 -5.89 -10.89 1.72
N SER A 187 -5.92 -9.89 2.60
CA SER A 187 -5.31 -8.58 2.37
C SER A 187 -4.68 -8.09 3.67
N THR A 188 -3.40 -7.71 3.64
CA THR A 188 -2.75 -7.03 4.75
C THR A 188 -3.32 -5.62 4.95
N THR A 189 -3.33 -5.17 6.20
CA THR A 189 -3.95 -3.91 6.63
C THR A 189 -2.93 -2.84 7.02
N PHE A 190 -1.72 -2.87 6.44
CA PHE A 190 -0.68 -1.87 6.68
C PHE A 190 -1.18 -0.44 6.46
N SER A 191 -0.63 0.50 7.23
CA SER A 191 -0.88 1.93 7.10
C SER A 191 0.46 2.65 6.86
N PRO A 192 0.51 3.70 6.03
CA PRO A 192 -0.61 4.26 5.25
C PRO A 192 -1.06 3.32 4.12
N VAL A 193 -2.31 3.49 3.66
CA VAL A 193 -2.78 2.84 2.42
C VAL A 193 -2.07 3.45 1.21
N PRO A 194 -1.93 2.71 0.10
CA PRO A 194 -1.47 3.26 -1.17
C PRO A 194 -2.31 4.51 -1.52
N PRO A 195 -1.67 5.67 -1.75
CA PRO A 195 -2.38 6.94 -1.85
C PRO A 195 -3.24 7.00 -3.12
N THR A 196 -4.29 7.80 -3.07
CA THR A 196 -4.95 8.31 -4.29
C THR A 196 -4.05 9.35 -4.94
N LEU A 197 -4.22 9.59 -6.25
CA LEU A 197 -3.56 10.71 -6.91
C LEU A 197 -4.17 12.03 -6.40
N PHE A 198 -3.32 12.98 -6.03
CA PHE A 198 -3.73 14.28 -5.49
C PHE A 198 -3.79 15.35 -6.59
N PRO A 199 -4.61 16.41 -6.43
CA PRO A 199 -4.55 17.59 -7.28
C PRO A 199 -3.13 18.18 -7.28
N ALA A 200 -2.67 18.63 -8.45
CA ALA A 200 -1.47 19.45 -8.54
C ALA A 200 -1.86 20.94 -8.39
N PHE A 201 -0.89 21.80 -8.10
CA PHE A 201 -1.09 23.24 -8.04
C PHE A 201 -0.06 23.92 -8.94
N GLU A 202 -0.52 24.86 -9.75
CA GLU A 202 0.34 25.67 -10.62
C GLU A 202 0.33 27.12 -10.15
N SER A 203 1.50 27.76 -10.17
CA SER A 203 1.63 29.20 -9.91
C SER A 203 1.05 29.99 -11.09
N VAL A 204 0.20 30.97 -10.80
CA VAL A 204 -0.37 31.90 -11.78
C VAL A 204 0.17 33.32 -11.61
#